data_AF-Q64GB7-F1
#
_entry.id   AF-Q64GB7-F1
#
_cell.length_a   1.000
_cell.length_b   1.000
_cell.length_c   1.000
_cell.angle_alpha   90.00
_cell.angle_beta   90.00
_cell.angle_gamma   90.00
#
_symmetry.space_group_name_H-M   'P 1'
#
loop_
_entity.id
_entity.type
_entity.pdbx_description
1 polymer ?
#
loop_
_entity_poly.entity_id
_entity_poly.type
_entity_poly.pdbx_seq_one_letter_code
_entity_poly.pdbx_strand_id
1 'polypeptide(L)'
;SGRCIGDQPAMDYYIVASTRFTSKVLSTTAILRYSNSGGTTAGPPPGGPTIQIDWSLNQARSIRWNLTASGPRPNPQGSYHYGLVNTTRTIRLANSAPFINGKQRYAVNSVSFIPADTPLKVADFYKIPGVFSLGSISDNPTFRGGYLQTSVMAANFRDYVEIVFENYENTMQSWHIDIYSYGI
;
A
#
# COMPACT_ATOMS: atom_id res chain seq x y z
N SER A 1 -13.88 8.44 -2.58
CA SER A 1 -14.76 7.54 -1.81
C SER A 1 -16.03 7.34 -2.60
N GLY A 2 -16.39 6.09 -2.92
CA GLY A 2 -17.69 5.79 -3.51
C GLY A 2 -18.74 5.82 -2.41
N ARG A 3 -19.57 6.86 -2.38
CA ARG A 3 -20.72 6.91 -1.47
C ARG A 3 -21.79 5.99 -2.05
N CYS A 4 -22.10 4.88 -1.38
CA CYS A 4 -23.30 4.12 -1.72
C CYS A 4 -24.50 4.92 -1.22
N ILE A 5 -25.25 5.52 -2.14
CA ILE A 5 -26.50 6.22 -1.85
C ILE A 5 -27.62 5.23 -2.19
N GLY A 6 -28.59 5.06 -1.28
CA GLY A 6 -29.76 4.22 -1.51
C GLY A 6 -30.79 4.91 -2.40
N ASP A 7 -30.38 5.34 -3.60
CA ASP A 7 -31.21 6.03 -4.60
C ASP A 7 -31.84 5.08 -5.62
N GLN A 8 -31.56 3.78 -5.48
CA GLN A 8 -32.07 2.74 -6.36
C GLN A 8 -33.43 2.22 -5.85
N PRO A 9 -34.30 1.72 -6.75
CA PRO A 9 -35.59 1.14 -6.35
C PRO A 9 -35.45 0.05 -5.28
N ALA A 10 -36.44 -0.09 -4.41
CA ALA A 10 -36.40 -1.07 -3.32
C ALA A 10 -36.49 -2.53 -3.82
N MET A 11 -35.34 -3.13 -4.13
CA MET A 11 -35.19 -4.49 -4.68
C MET A 11 -33.98 -5.21 -4.09
N ASP A 12 -33.77 -6.48 -4.46
CA ASP A 12 -32.57 -7.24 -4.08
C ASP A 12 -31.48 -7.07 -5.15
N TYR A 13 -30.28 -6.63 -4.75
CA TYR A 13 -29.15 -6.33 -5.63
C TYR A 13 -27.99 -7.29 -5.41
N TYR A 14 -27.32 -7.73 -6.48
CA TYR A 14 -26.07 -8.48 -6.34
C TYR A 14 -24.91 -7.56 -5.97
N ILE A 15 -24.18 -7.95 -4.94
CA ILE A 15 -22.80 -7.52 -4.71
C ILE A 15 -21.92 -8.61 -5.32
N VAL A 16 -21.05 -8.25 -6.27
CA VAL A 16 -20.12 -9.19 -6.91
C VAL A 16 -18.70 -8.80 -6.55
N ALA A 17 -17.92 -9.76 -6.05
CA ALA A 17 -16.49 -9.61 -5.82
C ALA A 17 -15.73 -10.62 -6.68
N SER A 18 -14.77 -10.13 -7.46
CA SER A 18 -13.96 -10.97 -8.37
C SER A 18 -12.48 -10.68 -8.22
N THR A 19 -11.64 -11.70 -8.25
CA THR A 19 -10.18 -11.52 -8.26
C THR A 19 -9.72 -10.83 -9.54
N ARG A 20 -8.73 -9.96 -9.42
CA ARG A 20 -8.08 -9.23 -10.52
C ARG A 20 -6.58 -9.43 -10.46
N PHE A 21 -5.90 -9.19 -11.57
CA PHE A 21 -4.44 -9.32 -11.70
C PHE A 21 -3.93 -10.76 -11.45
N THR A 22 -4.79 -11.76 -11.70
CA THR A 22 -4.47 -13.20 -11.61
C THR A 22 -4.89 -13.90 -12.90
N SER A 23 -4.19 -14.98 -13.28
CA SER A 23 -4.53 -15.78 -14.47
C SER A 23 -5.87 -16.49 -14.33
N LYS A 24 -6.18 -16.99 -13.12
CA LYS A 24 -7.48 -17.56 -12.77
C LYS A 24 -8.34 -16.49 -12.10
N VAL A 25 -9.50 -16.19 -12.69
CA VAL A 25 -10.50 -15.29 -12.10
C VAL A 25 -11.43 -16.12 -11.21
N LEU A 26 -11.52 -15.75 -9.94
CA LEU A 26 -12.49 -16.28 -8.99
C LEU A 26 -13.52 -15.21 -8.70
N SER A 27 -14.81 -15.57 -8.69
CA SER A 27 -15.91 -14.65 -8.42
C SER A 27 -16.82 -15.21 -7.34
N THR A 28 -17.31 -14.33 -6.46
CA THR A 28 -18.32 -14.62 -5.45
C THR A 28 -19.41 -13.55 -5.46
N THR A 29 -20.60 -13.93 -5.03
CA THR A 29 -21.78 -13.06 -5.00
C THR A 29 -22.39 -13.00 -3.60
N ALA A 30 -22.94 -11.84 -3.25
CA ALA A 30 -23.78 -11.62 -2.08
C ALA A 30 -25.01 -10.81 -2.49
N ILE A 31 -26.04 -10.75 -1.65
CA ILE A 31 -27.27 -9.99 -1.92
C ILE A 31 -27.37 -8.82 -0.93
N LEU A 32 -27.50 -7.61 -1.47
CA LEU A 32 -27.93 -6.43 -0.75
C LEU A 32 -29.45 -6.32 -0.87
N ARG A 33 -30.15 -6.42 0.27
CA ARG A 33 -31.61 -6.37 0.33
C ARG A 33 -32.09 -5.08 0.98
N TYR A 34 -32.95 -4.35 0.28
CA TYR A 34 -33.68 -3.23 0.88
C TYR A 34 -34.73 -3.78 1.87
N SER A 35 -34.95 -3.08 2.98
CA SER A 35 -35.89 -3.53 4.02
C SER A 35 -37.35 -3.61 3.53
N ASN A 36 -37.72 -2.83 2.53
CA ASN A 36 -39.01 -2.85 1.84
C ASN A 36 -38.98 -3.60 0.50
N SER A 37 -37.97 -4.44 0.26
CA SER A 37 -37.87 -5.28 -0.95
C SER A 37 -38.89 -6.43 -0.92
N GLY A 38 -39.59 -6.60 -2.04
CA GLY A 38 -40.48 -7.74 -2.30
C GLY A 38 -39.76 -9.08 -2.55
N GLY A 39 -38.42 -9.10 -2.54
CA GLY A 39 -37.61 -10.32 -2.63
C GLY A 39 -37.28 -10.81 -4.04
N THR A 40 -37.52 -9.99 -5.07
CA THR A 40 -37.11 -10.28 -6.44
C THR A 40 -35.70 -9.75 -6.69
N THR A 41 -34.75 -10.64 -6.98
CA THR A 41 -33.43 -10.27 -7.51
C THR A 41 -33.58 -9.82 -8.96
N ALA A 42 -32.88 -8.75 -9.36
CA ALA A 42 -33.03 -8.12 -10.67
C ALA A 42 -32.41 -8.89 -11.87
N GLY A 43 -32.39 -10.23 -11.84
CA GLY A 43 -31.90 -11.09 -12.93
C GLY A 43 -30.71 -11.99 -12.56
N PRO A 44 -29.94 -12.53 -13.54
CA PRO A 44 -28.70 -13.25 -13.26
C PRO A 44 -27.61 -12.30 -12.77
N PRO A 45 -26.61 -12.77 -11.99
CA PRO A 45 -25.47 -11.95 -11.59
C PRO A 45 -24.78 -11.32 -12.81
N PRO A 46 -24.34 -10.05 -12.72
CA PRO A 46 -23.62 -9.43 -13.82
C PRO A 46 -22.37 -10.25 -14.14
N GLY A 47 -22.07 -10.40 -15.43
CA GLY A 47 -20.87 -11.09 -15.89
C GLY A 47 -19.65 -10.50 -15.19
N GLY A 48 -18.84 -11.37 -14.59
CA GLY A 48 -17.57 -10.95 -14.00
C GLY A 48 -16.77 -10.19 -15.05
N PRO A 49 -16.21 -9.02 -14.72
CA PRO A 49 -15.56 -8.21 -15.72
C PRO A 49 -14.42 -8.99 -16.39
N THR A 50 -14.42 -8.99 -17.72
CA THR A 50 -13.43 -9.70 -18.53
C THR A 50 -12.06 -9.01 -18.45
N ILE A 51 -11.07 -9.51 -19.20
CA ILE A 51 -9.65 -9.07 -19.37
C ILE A 51 -9.37 -7.55 -19.51
N GLN A 52 -10.35 -6.69 -19.29
CA GLN A 52 -10.32 -5.23 -19.15
C GLN A 52 -9.53 -4.75 -17.91
N ILE A 53 -8.37 -5.35 -17.65
CA ILE A 53 -7.38 -4.87 -16.68
C ILE A 53 -6.90 -3.47 -17.10
N ASP A 54 -6.79 -3.21 -18.40
CA ASP A 54 -6.36 -1.93 -18.96
C ASP A 54 -7.27 -0.77 -18.55
N TRP A 55 -8.60 -0.95 -18.53
CA TRP A 55 -9.52 0.10 -18.12
C TRP A 55 -9.38 0.42 -16.63
N SER A 56 -9.22 -0.61 -15.78
CA SER A 56 -9.04 -0.43 -14.34
C SER A 56 -7.69 0.22 -14.00
N LEU A 57 -6.62 -0.14 -14.72
CA LEU A 57 -5.30 0.51 -14.62
C LEU A 57 -5.35 1.96 -15.11
N ASN A 58 -6.01 2.21 -16.24
CA ASN A 58 -6.16 3.56 -16.78
C ASN A 58 -7.04 4.44 -15.89
N GLN A 59 -8.07 3.88 -15.25
CA GLN A 59 -8.86 4.56 -14.23
C GLN A 59 -8.02 4.86 -12.98
N ALA A 60 -7.20 3.91 -12.50
CA ALA A 60 -6.30 4.15 -11.38
C ALA A 60 -5.25 5.23 -11.72
N ARG A 61 -4.71 5.22 -12.94
CA ARG A 61 -3.78 6.24 -13.47
C ARG A 61 -4.44 7.60 -13.72
N SER A 62 -5.76 7.64 -13.96
CA SER A 62 -6.49 8.88 -14.19
C SER A 62 -6.86 9.60 -12.88
N ILE A 63 -6.69 8.94 -11.73
CA ILE A 63 -6.73 9.60 -10.43
C ILE A 63 -5.56 10.58 -10.35
N ARG A 64 -5.84 11.85 -10.62
CA ARG A 64 -4.90 12.94 -10.37
C ARG A 64 -5.03 13.36 -8.90
N TRP A 65 -3.89 13.38 -8.20
CA TRP A 65 -3.80 13.97 -6.86
C TRP A 65 -4.02 15.47 -6.97
N ASN A 66 -5.20 15.96 -6.58
CA ASN A 66 -5.40 17.37 -6.32
C ASN A 66 -4.78 17.68 -4.94
N LEU A 67 -3.54 18.18 -4.93
CA LEU A 67 -2.79 18.55 -3.73
C LEU A 67 -3.17 19.93 -3.16
N THR A 68 -4.25 20.54 -3.66
CA THR A 68 -4.78 21.78 -3.08
C THR A 68 -5.55 21.43 -1.82
N ALA A 69 -4.96 21.67 -0.65
CA ALA A 69 -5.61 21.45 0.64
C ALA A 69 -6.97 22.17 0.67
N SER A 70 -8.06 21.45 0.91
CA SER A 70 -9.39 22.05 0.98
C SER A 70 -9.59 22.74 2.33
N GLY A 71 -9.96 24.02 2.29
CA GLY A 71 -10.74 24.70 3.32
C GLY A 71 -10.03 25.00 4.67
N PRO A 72 -10.04 26.25 5.14
CA PRO A 72 -9.59 26.58 6.50
C PRO A 72 -10.38 25.78 7.54
N ARG A 73 -9.70 24.90 8.30
CA ARG A 73 -10.26 24.33 9.53
C ARG A 73 -9.88 25.24 10.72
N PRO A 74 -10.79 25.55 11.67
CA PRO A 74 -10.52 26.47 12.78
C PRO A 74 -9.51 26.00 13.84
N ASN A 75 -8.82 24.87 13.65
CA ASN A 75 -7.77 24.39 14.55
C ASN A 75 -6.42 24.53 13.84
N PRO A 76 -5.39 25.15 14.44
CA PRO A 76 -4.09 25.36 13.78
C PRO A 76 -3.31 24.04 13.66
N GLN A 77 -3.72 23.20 12.71
CA GLN A 77 -2.99 22.02 12.28
C GLN A 77 -3.13 21.84 10.78
N GLY A 78 -2.21 22.47 10.03
CA GLY A 78 -1.81 22.00 8.70
C GLY A 78 -2.58 22.54 7.51
N SER A 79 -2.34 23.80 7.17
CA SER A 79 -2.42 24.27 5.79
C SER A 79 -0.99 24.41 5.26
N TYR A 80 -0.36 23.28 4.92
CA TYR A 80 0.92 23.27 4.24
C TYR A 80 0.71 23.05 2.74
N HIS A 81 1.20 23.98 1.94
CA HIS A 81 1.36 23.75 0.51
C HIS A 81 2.48 22.71 0.35
N TYR A 82 2.12 21.44 0.18
CA TYR A 82 3.08 20.32 0.04
C TYR A 82 4.14 20.55 -1.05
N GLY A 83 3.90 21.43 -2.02
CA GLY A 83 4.87 21.81 -3.06
C GLY A 83 5.93 22.86 -2.67
N LEU A 84 5.90 23.42 -1.45
CA LEU A 84 6.83 24.44 -0.95
C LEU A 84 7.60 24.02 0.31
N VAL A 85 7.39 22.78 0.80
CA VAL A 85 8.15 22.24 1.94
C VAL A 85 9.45 21.66 1.41
N ASN A 86 10.58 22.15 1.90
CA ASN A 86 11.88 21.60 1.53
C ASN A 86 11.98 20.15 2.02
N THR A 87 11.99 19.20 1.08
CA THR A 87 12.24 17.79 1.39
C THR A 87 13.60 17.63 2.02
N THR A 88 13.67 17.10 3.25
CA THR A 88 14.95 16.92 3.95
C THR A 88 15.62 15.60 3.56
N ARG A 89 14.84 14.62 3.08
CA ARG A 89 15.35 13.32 2.61
C ARG A 89 14.37 12.64 1.65
N THR A 90 14.89 12.07 0.56
CA THR A 90 14.11 11.23 -0.36
C THR A 90 14.58 9.78 -0.24
N ILE A 91 13.64 8.87 -0.03
CA ILE A 91 13.84 7.42 0.03
C ILE A 91 13.15 6.78 -1.18
N ARG A 92 13.91 6.13 -2.04
CA ARG A 92 13.45 5.38 -3.20
C ARG A 92 13.51 3.89 -2.89
N LEU A 93 12.37 3.23 -2.84
CA LEU A 93 12.21 1.81 -2.51
C LEU A 93 11.89 1.02 -3.77
N ALA A 94 12.89 0.35 -4.34
CA ALA A 94 12.70 -0.53 -5.48
C ALA A 94 12.46 -1.96 -5.04
N ASN A 95 11.35 -2.56 -5.47
CA ASN A 95 11.11 -3.98 -5.26
C ASN A 95 11.84 -4.85 -6.30
N SER A 96 12.26 -6.03 -5.87
CA SER A 96 12.81 -7.07 -6.74
C SER A 96 12.52 -8.46 -6.21
N ALA A 97 12.64 -9.46 -7.09
CA ALA A 97 12.46 -10.86 -6.74
C ALA A 97 13.77 -11.68 -6.97
N PRO A 98 14.82 -11.49 -6.15
CA PRO A 98 16.09 -12.18 -6.32
C PRO A 98 16.04 -13.65 -5.88
N PHE A 99 16.90 -14.47 -6.48
CA PHE A 99 17.17 -15.85 -6.04
C PHE A 99 18.35 -15.86 -5.06
N ILE A 100 18.10 -16.23 -3.80
CA ILE A 100 19.10 -16.19 -2.72
C ILE A 100 19.14 -17.56 -2.04
N ASN A 101 20.32 -18.16 -1.93
CA ASN A 101 20.52 -19.48 -1.29
C ASN A 101 19.56 -20.57 -1.81
N GLY A 102 19.37 -20.66 -3.12
CA GLY A 102 18.52 -21.69 -3.72
C GLY A 102 17.02 -21.43 -3.65
N LYS A 103 16.58 -20.25 -3.18
CA LYS A 103 15.16 -19.91 -3.00
C LYS A 103 14.81 -18.55 -3.60
N GLN A 104 13.67 -18.48 -4.28
CA GLN A 104 13.05 -17.23 -4.71
C GLN A 104 12.61 -16.42 -3.49
N ARG A 105 13.05 -15.17 -3.40
CA ARG A 105 12.70 -14.25 -2.31
C ARG A 105 12.30 -12.89 -2.88
N TYR A 106 11.70 -12.06 -2.04
CA TYR A 106 11.41 -10.66 -2.32
C TYR A 106 12.38 -9.77 -1.55
N ALA A 107 12.80 -8.69 -2.20
CA ALA A 107 13.75 -7.74 -1.66
C ALA A 107 13.33 -6.30 -1.96
N VAL A 108 13.79 -5.39 -1.12
CA VAL A 108 13.67 -3.94 -1.29
C VAL A 108 15.08 -3.36 -1.27
N ASN A 109 15.46 -2.60 -2.30
CA ASN A 109 16.82 -2.04 -2.45
C ASN A 109 17.94 -3.09 -2.27
N SER A 110 17.70 -4.30 -2.80
CA SER A 110 18.56 -5.50 -2.71
C SER A 110 18.59 -6.21 -1.35
N VAL A 111 17.83 -5.76 -0.35
CA VAL A 111 17.72 -6.45 0.94
C VAL A 111 16.46 -7.30 1.00
N SER A 112 16.62 -8.59 1.20
CA SER A 112 15.53 -9.50 1.57
C SER A 112 15.50 -9.62 3.09
N PHE A 113 14.45 -9.09 3.71
CA PHE A 113 14.36 -8.98 5.16
C PHE A 113 14.34 -10.36 5.84
N ILE A 114 15.10 -10.48 6.92
CA ILE A 114 15.00 -11.58 7.87
C ILE A 114 14.69 -11.01 9.25
N PRO A 115 13.77 -11.62 10.02
CA PRO A 115 13.53 -11.19 11.39
C PRO A 115 14.77 -11.50 12.25
N ALA A 116 15.10 -10.59 13.17
CA ALA A 116 16.07 -10.87 14.22
C ALA A 116 15.43 -11.69 15.35
N ASP A 117 16.26 -12.45 16.08
CA ASP A 117 15.81 -13.25 17.23
C ASP A 117 15.26 -12.39 18.38
N THR A 118 15.76 -11.14 18.49
CA THR A 118 15.28 -10.15 19.46
C THR A 118 14.46 -9.07 18.76
N PRO A 119 13.24 -8.73 19.26
CA PRO A 119 12.44 -7.65 18.68
C PRO A 119 13.21 -6.32 18.64
N LEU A 120 13.16 -5.63 17.49
CA LEU A 120 13.99 -4.44 17.25
C LEU A 120 13.81 -3.33 18.28
N LYS A 121 12.57 -3.06 18.72
CA LYS A 121 12.28 -2.06 19.76
C LYS A 121 12.89 -2.44 21.12
N VAL A 122 12.92 -3.73 21.44
CA VAL A 122 13.50 -4.23 22.70
C VAL A 122 15.02 -4.13 22.64
N ALA A 123 15.62 -4.52 21.51
CA ALA A 123 17.05 -4.41 21.29
C ALA A 123 17.54 -2.96 21.35
N ASP A 124 16.78 -2.03 20.76
CA ASP A 124 17.08 -0.59 20.82
C ASP A 124 16.96 -0.04 22.25
N PHE A 125 15.87 -0.36 22.96
CA PHE A 125 15.63 0.11 24.33
C PHE A 125 16.71 -0.35 25.32
N TYR A 126 17.09 -1.63 25.27
CA TYR A 126 18.12 -2.19 26.15
C TYR A 126 19.55 -2.08 25.58
N LYS A 127 19.72 -1.44 24.40
CA LYS A 127 21.01 -1.27 23.72
C LYS A 127 21.76 -2.58 23.48
N ILE A 128 21.04 -3.63 23.07
CA ILE A 128 21.63 -4.94 22.80
C ILE A 128 22.41 -4.88 21.48
N PRO A 129 23.74 -5.07 21.49
CA PRO A 129 24.55 -4.97 20.29
C PRO A 129 24.32 -6.16 19.35
N GLY A 130 24.51 -5.96 18.05
CA GLY A 130 24.53 -7.04 17.05
C GLY A 130 23.16 -7.54 16.56
N VAL A 131 22.04 -7.03 17.11
CA VAL A 131 20.69 -7.43 16.67
C VAL A 131 20.33 -6.82 15.30
N PHE A 132 20.67 -5.55 15.11
CA PHE A 132 20.48 -4.83 13.86
C PHE A 132 21.53 -3.73 13.71
N SER A 133 21.66 -3.20 12.49
CA SER A 133 22.46 -2.02 12.20
C SER A 133 21.57 -0.93 11.65
N LEU A 134 21.64 0.28 12.21
CA LEU A 134 20.99 1.45 11.64
C LEU A 134 21.57 1.77 10.25
N GLY A 135 20.71 2.08 9.29
CA GLY A 135 21.14 2.35 7.90
C GLY A 135 21.61 1.10 7.15
N SER A 136 21.15 -0.08 7.56
CA SER A 136 21.48 -1.37 6.93
C SER A 136 20.84 -1.57 5.55
N ILE A 137 19.96 -0.65 5.15
CA ILE A 137 19.37 -0.59 3.82
C ILE A 137 19.55 0.83 3.30
N SER A 138 19.93 0.93 2.03
CA SER A 138 20.16 2.20 1.34
C SER A 138 18.84 2.93 1.08
N ASP A 139 18.88 4.26 1.15
CA ASP A 139 17.77 5.14 0.76
C ASP A 139 17.48 5.07 -0.73
N ASN A 140 18.45 4.63 -1.54
CA ASN A 140 18.31 4.48 -2.98
C ASN A 140 18.50 3.02 -3.41
N PRO A 141 17.84 2.59 -4.50
CA PRO A 141 18.06 1.27 -5.09
C PRO A 141 19.53 1.08 -5.43
N THR A 142 20.12 0.00 -4.92
CA THR A 142 21.52 -0.31 -5.22
C THR A 142 21.68 -1.12 -6.50
N PHE A 143 20.60 -1.73 -6.98
CA PHE A 143 20.55 -2.66 -8.12
C PHE A 143 21.59 -3.80 -8.04
N ARG A 144 22.08 -4.10 -6.82
CA ARG A 144 22.99 -5.21 -6.57
C ARG A 144 22.20 -6.52 -6.42
N GLY A 145 22.93 -7.64 -6.46
CA GLY A 145 22.38 -8.94 -6.10
C GLY A 145 21.71 -8.90 -4.73
N GLY A 146 20.60 -9.64 -4.58
CA GLY A 146 19.85 -9.69 -3.34
C GLY A 146 20.62 -10.39 -2.22
N TYR A 147 20.53 -9.88 -0.99
CA TYR A 147 21.12 -10.49 0.20
C TYR A 147 20.15 -10.46 1.39
N LEU A 148 20.40 -11.33 2.37
CA LEU A 148 19.58 -11.42 3.58
C LEU A 148 20.12 -10.51 4.66
N GLN A 149 19.27 -9.68 5.25
CA GLN A 149 19.64 -8.86 6.40
C GLN A 149 18.41 -8.41 7.19
N THR A 150 18.58 -8.19 8.49
CA THR A 150 17.65 -7.43 9.33
C THR A 150 17.81 -5.94 8.99
N SER A 151 17.06 -5.45 7.99
CA SER A 151 17.15 -4.05 7.55
C SER A 151 16.42 -3.09 8.47
N VAL A 152 17.07 -1.97 8.75
CA VAL A 152 16.57 -0.84 9.54
C VAL A 152 17.03 0.45 8.87
N MET A 153 16.06 1.28 8.44
CA MET A 153 16.31 2.65 8.01
C MET A 153 16.32 3.56 9.23
N ALA A 154 17.36 4.37 9.37
CA ALA A 154 17.36 5.44 10.35
C ALA A 154 16.36 6.53 9.94
N ALA A 155 15.80 7.26 10.90
CA ALA A 155 14.99 8.45 10.68
C ALA A 155 15.32 9.46 11.78
N ASN A 156 15.45 10.75 11.43
CA ASN A 156 15.64 11.79 12.44
C ASN A 156 14.31 12.42 12.84
N PHE A 157 14.25 12.91 14.07
CA PHE A 157 13.09 13.62 14.57
C PHE A 157 12.88 14.93 13.79
N ARG A 158 11.65 15.15 13.30
CA ARG A 158 11.22 16.30 12.48
C ARG A 158 11.78 16.36 11.05
N ASP A 159 12.24 15.23 10.51
CA ASP A 159 12.53 15.14 9.07
C ASP A 159 11.24 15.14 8.23
N TYR A 160 11.29 15.84 7.10
CA TYR A 160 10.29 15.69 6.04
C TYR A 160 10.83 14.71 5.00
N VAL A 161 10.31 13.49 5.02
CA VAL A 161 10.77 12.39 4.17
C VAL A 161 9.80 12.16 3.03
N GLU A 162 10.30 12.21 1.80
CA GLU A 162 9.60 11.74 0.60
C GLU A 162 9.92 10.25 0.38
N ILE A 163 8.90 9.42 0.17
CA ILE A 163 9.07 8.00 -0.14
C ILE A 163 8.53 7.74 -1.55
N VAL A 164 9.38 7.22 -2.42
CA VAL A 164 9.07 6.85 -3.80
C VAL A 164 9.13 5.33 -3.92
N PHE A 165 8.03 4.70 -4.33
CA PHE A 165 7.98 3.27 -4.59
C PHE A 165 8.23 2.98 -6.06
N GLU A 166 9.18 2.10 -6.34
CA GLU A 166 9.59 1.74 -7.70
C GLU A 166 9.36 0.26 -7.94
N ASN A 167 8.54 -0.06 -8.95
CA ASN A 167 8.25 -1.42 -9.32
C ASN A 167 8.73 -1.71 -10.73
N TYR A 168 9.81 -2.48 -10.82
CA TYR A 168 10.39 -2.96 -12.08
C TYR A 168 9.93 -4.39 -12.45
N GLU A 169 9.11 -5.01 -11.60
CA GLU A 169 8.56 -6.35 -11.81
C GLU A 169 7.28 -6.29 -12.66
N ASN A 170 6.90 -7.44 -13.25
CA ASN A 170 5.67 -7.56 -14.03
C ASN A 170 4.42 -7.87 -13.18
N THR A 171 4.53 -7.75 -11.85
CA THR A 171 3.45 -8.03 -10.89
C THR A 171 3.08 -6.78 -10.12
N MET A 172 1.80 -6.61 -9.81
CA MET A 172 1.33 -5.54 -8.94
C MET A 172 1.74 -5.84 -7.50
N GLN A 173 2.29 -4.84 -6.81
CA GLN A 173 2.60 -4.91 -5.39
C GLN A 173 1.86 -3.82 -4.63
N SER A 174 1.38 -4.16 -3.44
CA SER A 174 0.74 -3.23 -2.52
C SER A 174 1.64 -3.04 -1.32
N TRP A 175 1.82 -1.79 -0.90
CA TRP A 175 2.66 -1.42 0.23
C TRP A 175 1.79 -0.96 1.39
N HIS A 176 2.15 -1.39 2.59
CA HIS A 176 1.53 -0.94 3.83
C HIS A 176 2.62 -0.33 4.72
N ILE A 177 2.30 0.81 5.34
CA ILE A 177 3.19 1.48 6.28
C ILE A 177 2.46 1.52 7.62
N ASP A 178 3.03 0.83 8.60
CA ASP A 178 2.57 0.92 9.98
C ASP A 178 3.06 2.23 10.59
N ILE A 179 2.14 3.11 10.96
CA ILE A 179 2.45 4.33 11.72
C ILE A 179 2.07 4.06 13.17
N TYR A 180 3.04 4.13 14.06
CA TYR A 180 2.78 4.13 15.50
C TYR A 180 2.75 5.57 16.00
N SER A 181 1.55 6.12 16.26
CA SER A 181 1.42 7.41 16.92
C SER A 181 1.39 7.20 18.44
N TYR A 182 2.38 7.72 19.16
CA TYR A 182 2.19 8.06 20.56
C TYR A 182 1.36 9.34 20.59
N GLY A 183 0.11 9.24 21.05
CA GLY A 183 -0.67 10.42 21.42
C GLY A 183 0.07 11.13 22.55
N ILE A 184 0.31 12.42 22.38
CA ILE A 184 0.69 13.33 23.46
C ILE A 184 -0.59 13.71 24.20
#